data_AF-A0A2S1QG20-F1
#
_entry.id   AF-A0A2S1QG20-F1
#
_cell.length_a   1.000
_cell.length_b   1.000
_cell.length_c   1.000
_cell.angle_alpha   90.00
_cell.angle_beta   90.00
_cell.angle_gamma   90.00
#
_symmetry.space_group_name_H-M   'P 1'
#
loop_
_entity.id
_entity.type
_entity.pdbx_description
1 polymer ?
#
loop_
_entity_poly.entity_id
_entity_poly.type
_entity_poly.pdbx_seq_one_letter_code
_entity_poly.pdbx_strand_id
1 'polypeptide(L)'
;MSYYIIKSIKKSEKYIISNSQVLGNYDIDTNLIAEEDISKTQEIYGGLNSIFTIRDDKFRGDYGFYNLSEFDFVERAASHSTGDFMKLINEKNIQLAFCPKKVLTTIEKLMGVIDNVENEYIKEYNEKESLKNLIKLTKESVDNDEVLWCYYE
;
A
#
# COMPACT_ATOMS: atom_id res chain seq x y z
N MET A 1 -6.79 -13.54 11.48
CA MET A 1 -6.92 -12.10 11.79
C MET A 1 -6.10 -11.42 10.73
N SER A 2 -6.70 -10.58 9.89
CA SER A 2 -6.01 -10.07 8.70
C SER A 2 -5.23 -8.80 9.03
N TYR A 3 -3.97 -8.73 8.64
CA TYR A 3 -3.14 -7.54 8.81
C TYR A 3 -2.51 -7.16 7.47
N TYR A 4 -2.44 -5.86 7.22
CA TYR A 4 -1.59 -5.35 6.16
C TYR A 4 -0.21 -5.11 6.74
N ILE A 5 0.80 -5.54 6.02
CA ILE A 5 2.18 -5.23 6.32
C ILE A 5 2.71 -4.37 5.19
N ILE A 6 3.20 -3.20 5.57
CA ILE A 6 3.81 -2.26 4.65
C ILE A 6 5.29 -2.16 5.01
N LYS A 7 6.14 -2.58 4.09
CA LYS A 7 7.59 -2.51 4.20
C LYS A 7 8.11 -1.41 3.30
N SER A 8 8.92 -0.52 3.87
CA SER A 8 9.77 0.34 3.07
C SER A 8 11.04 -0.41 2.70
N ILE A 9 11.38 -0.38 1.42
CA ILE A 9 12.47 -1.15 0.84
C ILE A 9 13.35 -0.19 0.05
N LYS A 10 14.66 -0.29 0.25
CA LYS A 10 15.64 0.42 -0.57
C LYS A 10 15.39 0.11 -2.06
N LYS A 11 15.75 1.02 -2.96
CA LYS A 11 15.66 0.71 -4.40
C LYS A 11 16.89 -0.08 -4.83
N SER A 12 16.67 -1.15 -5.59
CA SER A 12 17.75 -1.97 -6.15
C SER A 12 17.33 -2.63 -7.44
N GLU A 13 18.18 -2.57 -8.46
CA GLU A 13 18.01 -3.29 -9.73
C GLU A 13 18.08 -4.82 -9.54
N LYS A 14 18.55 -5.30 -8.37
CA LYS A 14 18.60 -6.74 -8.07
C LYS A 14 17.22 -7.41 -8.08
N TYR A 15 16.21 -6.72 -7.56
CA TYR A 15 14.84 -7.24 -7.47
C TYR A 15 13.81 -6.41 -8.24
N ILE A 16 14.10 -5.17 -8.64
CA ILE A 16 13.20 -4.40 -9.51
C ILE A 16 13.34 -4.93 -10.94
N ILE A 17 12.28 -5.57 -11.43
CA ILE A 17 12.23 -6.15 -12.78
C ILE A 17 11.69 -5.16 -13.80
N SER A 18 10.75 -4.32 -13.39
CA SER A 18 10.10 -3.37 -14.27
C SER A 18 9.63 -2.14 -13.50
N ASN A 19 9.59 -0.99 -14.18
CA ASN A 19 9.01 0.24 -13.68
C ASN A 19 7.87 0.67 -14.60
N SER A 20 6.64 0.65 -14.07
CA SER A 20 5.48 1.19 -14.76
C SER A 20 5.39 2.69 -14.50
N GLN A 21 6.04 3.49 -15.36
CA GLN A 21 6.07 4.95 -15.19
C GLN A 21 4.67 5.59 -15.17
N VAL A 22 3.72 5.03 -15.92
CA VAL A 22 2.32 5.52 -15.96
C VAL A 22 1.63 5.32 -14.63
N LEU A 23 1.80 4.14 -14.02
CA LEU A 23 1.12 3.77 -12.77
C LEU A 23 1.93 4.09 -11.52
N GLY A 24 3.22 4.42 -11.64
CA GLY A 24 4.10 4.73 -10.51
C GLY A 24 4.32 3.53 -9.60
N ASN A 25 4.37 2.35 -10.20
CA ASN A 25 4.53 1.07 -9.52
C ASN A 25 5.77 0.35 -10.07
N TYR A 26 6.36 -0.51 -9.26
CA TYR A 26 7.51 -1.34 -9.58
C TYR A 26 7.11 -2.80 -9.48
N ASP A 27 7.48 -3.59 -10.48
CA ASP A 27 7.40 -5.04 -10.39
C ASP A 27 8.67 -5.53 -9.68
N ILE A 28 8.52 -6.21 -8.54
CA ILE A 28 9.63 -6.69 -7.71
C ILE A 28 9.63 -8.20 -7.54
N ASP A 29 10.82 -8.82 -7.55
CA ASP A 29 11.03 -10.22 -7.16
C ASP A 29 11.27 -10.32 -5.65
N THR A 30 10.24 -10.72 -4.91
CA THR A 30 10.28 -10.71 -3.46
C THR A 30 11.24 -11.73 -2.86
N ASN A 31 11.60 -12.78 -3.60
CA ASN A 31 12.53 -13.80 -3.12
C ASN A 31 13.97 -13.28 -3.01
N LEU A 32 14.27 -12.16 -3.68
CA LEU A 32 15.60 -11.54 -3.72
C LEU A 32 15.74 -10.38 -2.73
N ILE A 33 14.69 -10.04 -1.99
CA ILE A 33 14.69 -8.96 -1.00
C ILE A 33 15.21 -9.52 0.31
N ALA A 34 16.36 -9.02 0.76
CA ALA A 34 16.95 -9.40 2.03
C ALA A 34 16.43 -8.50 3.18
N GLU A 35 16.55 -8.96 4.42
CA GLU A 35 16.07 -8.20 5.59
C GLU A 35 16.79 -6.85 5.72
N GLU A 36 18.08 -6.77 5.38
CA GLU A 36 18.84 -5.51 5.41
C GLU A 36 18.42 -4.47 4.35
N ASP A 37 17.67 -4.89 3.34
CA ASP A 37 17.08 -4.01 2.33
C ASP A 37 15.77 -3.39 2.81
N ILE A 38 15.16 -3.94 3.87
CA ILE A 38 13.96 -3.40 4.52
C ILE A 38 14.39 -2.36 5.55
N SER A 39 14.01 -1.10 5.33
CA SER A 39 14.36 -0.01 6.24
C SER A 39 13.37 0.11 7.40
N LYS A 40 12.09 -0.18 7.15
CA LYS A 40 11.01 -0.05 8.12
C LYS A 40 9.82 -0.91 7.77
N THR A 41 9.12 -1.38 8.80
CA THR A 41 7.87 -2.12 8.69
C THR A 41 6.78 -1.41 9.47
N GLN A 42 5.59 -1.32 8.90
CA GLN A 42 4.38 -0.87 9.55
C GLN A 42 3.29 -1.93 9.38
N GLU A 43 2.75 -2.39 10.50
CA GLU A 43 1.59 -3.27 10.53
C GLU A 43 0.32 -2.45 10.71
N ILE A 44 -0.74 -2.76 9.96
CA ILE A 44 -2.05 -2.12 10.08
C ILE A 44 -3.07 -3.19 10.42
N TYR A 45 -3.35 -3.27 11.72
CA TYR A 45 -4.32 -4.21 12.27
C TYR A 45 -5.75 -3.83 11.85
N GLY A 46 -6.54 -4.82 11.39
CA GLY A 46 -7.90 -4.60 10.88
C GLY A 46 -7.96 -3.97 9.49
N GLY A 47 -6.81 -3.57 8.93
CA GLY A 47 -6.68 -3.02 7.59
C GLY A 47 -7.16 -1.58 7.43
N LEU A 48 -7.32 -1.18 6.16
CA LEU A 48 -7.77 0.15 5.76
C LEU A 48 -9.22 0.09 5.26
N ASN A 49 -10.16 -0.03 6.20
CA ASN A 49 -11.60 -0.18 5.92
C ASN A 49 -12.19 1.06 5.23
N SER A 50 -11.61 2.23 5.45
CA SER A 50 -12.00 3.44 4.72
C SER A 50 -11.85 3.28 3.21
N ILE A 51 -10.80 2.59 2.74
CA ILE A 51 -10.57 2.35 1.31
C ILE A 51 -11.69 1.48 0.72
N PHE A 52 -11.98 0.33 1.35
CA PHE A 52 -13.04 -0.55 0.87
C PHE A 52 -14.40 0.14 0.84
N THR A 53 -14.70 0.94 1.87
CA THR A 53 -15.95 1.72 1.95
C THR A 53 -16.05 2.76 0.84
N ILE A 54 -15.00 3.58 0.67
CA ILE A 54 -14.97 4.65 -0.33
C ILE A 54 -14.96 4.07 -1.76
N ARG A 55 -14.30 2.93 -1.98
CA ARG A 55 -14.26 2.24 -3.27
C ARG A 55 -15.65 1.80 -3.72
N ASP A 56 -16.42 1.23 -2.79
CA ASP A 56 -17.74 0.65 -3.06
C ASP A 56 -18.88 1.69 -3.05
N ASP A 57 -18.63 2.88 -2.51
CA ASP A 57 -19.58 3.98 -2.53
C ASP A 57 -19.80 4.52 -3.95
N LYS A 58 -21.06 4.73 -4.31
CA LYS A 58 -21.48 5.36 -5.58
C LYS A 58 -21.01 6.82 -5.68
N PHE A 59 -20.65 7.43 -4.56
CA PHE A 59 -20.28 8.84 -4.45
C PHE A 59 -18.79 9.05 -4.15
N ARG A 60 -17.91 8.09 -4.49
CA ARG A 60 -16.45 8.21 -4.28
C ARG A 60 -15.85 9.59 -4.62
N GLY A 61 -16.33 10.23 -5.70
CA GLY A 61 -15.89 11.55 -6.14
C GLY A 61 -16.13 12.67 -5.10
N ASP A 62 -17.16 12.54 -4.26
CA ASP A 62 -17.50 13.50 -3.21
C ASP A 62 -16.42 13.53 -2.11
N TYR A 63 -15.67 12.43 -1.95
CA TYR A 63 -14.51 12.32 -1.07
C TYR A 63 -13.19 12.73 -1.76
N GLY A 64 -13.23 13.24 -2.99
CA GLY A 64 -12.04 13.70 -3.72
C GLY A 64 -11.20 12.60 -4.37
N PHE A 65 -11.77 11.40 -4.54
CA PHE A 65 -11.15 10.27 -5.22
C PHE A 65 -11.79 10.04 -6.60
N TYR A 66 -10.98 10.05 -7.65
CA TYR A 66 -11.47 10.05 -9.03
C TYR A 66 -11.05 8.80 -9.80
N ASN A 67 -10.04 8.07 -9.34
CA ASN A 67 -9.54 6.85 -10.00
C ASN A 67 -9.29 5.72 -9.00
N LEU A 68 -9.63 4.49 -9.38
CA LEU A 68 -9.34 3.28 -8.59
C LEU A 68 -7.84 3.08 -8.36
N SER A 69 -6.98 3.57 -9.25
CA SER A 69 -5.53 3.47 -9.08
C SER A 69 -5.01 4.20 -7.84
N GLU A 70 -5.78 5.13 -7.26
CA GLU A 70 -5.41 5.78 -6.01
C GLU A 70 -5.36 4.78 -4.85
N PHE A 71 -6.13 3.68 -4.93
CA PHE A 71 -6.19 2.63 -3.92
C PHE A 71 -5.33 1.39 -4.25
N ASP A 72 -4.60 1.39 -5.37
CA ASP A 72 -3.88 0.20 -5.87
C ASP A 72 -2.91 -0.38 -4.82
N PHE A 73 -2.30 0.45 -3.97
CA PHE A 73 -1.34 0.00 -2.94
C PHE A 73 -1.96 -0.88 -1.85
N VAL A 74 -3.29 -0.94 -1.80
CA VAL A 74 -4.08 -1.73 -0.87
C VAL A 74 -4.83 -2.80 -1.66
N GLU A 75 -5.56 -2.40 -2.70
CA GLU A 75 -6.37 -3.30 -3.51
C GLU A 75 -5.56 -4.36 -4.25
N ARG A 76 -4.27 -4.11 -4.52
CA ARG A 76 -3.36 -5.06 -5.18
C ARG A 76 -2.23 -5.51 -4.27
N ALA A 77 -2.33 -5.29 -2.97
CA ALA A 77 -1.40 -5.88 -2.04
C ALA A 77 -1.53 -7.41 -2.12
N ALA A 78 -0.40 -8.11 -2.18
CA ALA A 78 -0.43 -9.55 -2.40
C ALA A 78 -0.88 -10.28 -1.14
N SER A 79 -1.62 -11.38 -1.27
CA SER A 79 -1.98 -12.23 -0.13
C SER A 79 -0.99 -13.38 0.02
N HIS A 80 -0.32 -13.48 1.17
CA HIS A 80 0.58 -14.60 1.45
C HIS A 80 -0.15 -15.94 1.52
N SER A 81 -1.41 -15.94 1.96
CA SER A 81 -2.20 -17.17 2.16
C SER A 81 -2.82 -17.70 0.87
N THR A 82 -3.27 -16.82 -0.02
CA THR A 82 -3.98 -17.19 -1.26
C THR A 82 -3.15 -17.01 -2.53
N GLY A 83 -2.04 -16.26 -2.47
CA GLY A 83 -1.23 -15.90 -3.63
C GLY A 83 -1.87 -14.84 -4.52
N ASP A 84 -2.97 -14.21 -4.08
CA ASP A 84 -3.66 -13.17 -4.85
C ASP A 84 -2.70 -12.02 -5.20
N PHE A 85 -2.86 -11.49 -6.41
CA PHE A 85 -2.05 -10.41 -6.99
C PHE A 85 -0.54 -10.71 -7.15
N MET A 86 -0.10 -11.95 -6.88
CA MET A 86 1.22 -12.43 -7.30
C MET A 86 1.20 -12.88 -8.76
N LYS A 87 2.30 -12.67 -9.47
CA LYS A 87 2.50 -13.14 -10.85
C LYS A 87 3.75 -13.99 -10.94
N LEU A 88 3.73 -15.00 -11.81
CA LEU A 88 4.93 -15.76 -12.15
C LEU A 88 5.44 -15.31 -13.53
N ILE A 89 6.67 -14.80 -13.61
CA ILE A 89 7.32 -14.44 -14.88
C ILE A 89 8.68 -15.12 -14.90
N ASN A 90 8.92 -16.01 -15.88
CA ASN A 90 10.17 -16.78 -15.99
C ASN A 90 10.57 -17.44 -14.65
N GLU A 91 9.62 -18.12 -14.00
CA GLU A 91 9.78 -18.80 -12.70
C GLU A 91 10.04 -17.87 -11.48
N LYS A 92 9.95 -16.55 -11.65
CA LYS A 92 10.09 -15.56 -10.56
C LYS A 92 8.76 -15.10 -10.01
N ASN A 93 8.66 -14.99 -8.69
CA ASN A 93 7.48 -14.49 -7.98
C ASN A 93 7.49 -12.96 -7.98
N ILE A 94 6.61 -12.37 -8.78
CA ILE A 94 6.53 -10.94 -9.01
C ILE A 94 5.37 -10.36 -8.21
N GLN A 95 5.66 -9.32 -7.43
CA GLN A 95 4.68 -8.53 -6.72
C GLN A 95 4.83 -7.04 -7.05
N LEU A 96 3.83 -6.24 -6.71
CA LEU A 96 3.87 -4.79 -6.88
C LEU A 96 4.48 -4.13 -5.65
N ALA A 97 5.43 -3.23 -5.90
CA ALA A 97 5.82 -2.17 -4.99
C ALA A 97 5.36 -0.81 -5.53
N PHE A 98 5.12 0.14 -4.64
CA PHE A 98 4.44 1.39 -4.93
C PHE A 98 5.38 2.57 -4.70
N CYS A 99 5.28 3.58 -5.57
CA CYS A 99 6.00 4.83 -5.38
C CYS A 99 5.47 5.55 -4.12
N PRO A 100 6.32 5.84 -3.11
CA PRO A 100 5.87 6.45 -1.86
C PRO A 100 5.14 7.77 -2.04
N LYS A 101 5.51 8.60 -3.04
CA LYS A 101 4.81 9.88 -3.32
C LYS A 101 3.35 9.69 -3.71
N LYS A 102 3.03 8.63 -4.46
CA LYS A 102 1.65 8.33 -4.86
C LYS A 102 0.86 7.83 -3.66
N VAL A 103 1.44 6.88 -2.90
CA VAL A 103 0.83 6.37 -1.66
C VAL A 103 0.56 7.51 -0.69
N LEU A 104 1.52 8.42 -0.51
CA LEU A 104 1.41 9.59 0.37
C LEU A 104 0.21 10.46 0.00
N THR A 105 0.05 10.73 -1.30
CA THR A 105 -1.08 11.51 -1.80
C THR A 105 -2.41 10.85 -1.47
N THR A 106 -2.52 9.54 -1.65
CA THR A 106 -3.75 8.80 -1.31
C THR A 106 -4.03 8.84 0.19
N ILE A 107 -3.04 8.54 1.03
CA ILE A 107 -3.25 8.46 2.49
C ILE A 107 -3.52 9.84 3.12
N GLU A 108 -2.94 10.92 2.58
CA GLU A 108 -3.25 12.28 3.04
C GLU A 108 -4.67 12.70 2.65
N LYS A 109 -5.14 12.32 1.45
CA LYS A 109 -6.56 12.47 1.08
C LYS A 109 -7.48 11.67 1.99
N LEU A 110 -7.16 10.39 2.24
CA LEU A 110 -7.93 9.52 3.13
C LEU A 110 -8.03 10.12 4.53
N MET A 111 -6.92 10.63 5.07
CA MET A 111 -6.88 11.31 6.37
C MET A 111 -7.83 12.52 6.42
N GLY A 112 -7.98 13.26 5.31
CA GLY A 112 -8.86 14.42 5.23
C GLY A 112 -10.35 14.08 5.24
N VAL A 113 -10.71 12.85 4.89
CA VAL A 113 -12.12 12.43 4.76
C VAL A 113 -12.54 11.33 5.72
N ILE A 114 -11.60 10.67 6.41
CA ILE A 114 -11.87 9.47 7.23
C ILE A 114 -12.95 9.68 8.30
N ASP A 115 -13.04 10.88 8.87
CA ASP A 115 -14.06 11.20 9.89
C ASP A 115 -15.49 11.27 9.30
N ASN A 116 -15.61 11.45 7.98
CA ASN A 116 -16.89 11.51 7.26
C ASN A 116 -17.30 10.13 6.71
N VAL A 117 -16.44 9.13 6.79
CA VAL A 117 -16.73 7.78 6.29
C VAL A 117 -17.50 7.01 7.37
N GLU A 118 -18.77 6.72 7.12
CA GLU A 118 -19.61 5.95 8.04
C GLU A 118 -19.29 4.45 7.98
N ASN A 119 -18.33 4.01 8.80
CA ASN A 119 -18.02 2.59 8.98
C ASN A 119 -17.58 2.31 10.43
N GLU A 120 -18.20 1.32 11.08
CA GLU A 120 -17.92 0.98 12.48
C GLU A 120 -16.50 0.45 12.70
N TYR A 121 -15.95 -0.28 11.73
CA TYR A 121 -14.61 -0.86 11.78
C TYR A 121 -13.50 0.21 11.76
N ILE A 122 -13.76 1.37 11.14
CA ILE A 122 -12.81 2.51 11.16
C ILE A 122 -12.54 2.94 12.62
N LYS A 123 -13.59 2.98 13.45
CA LYS A 123 -13.48 3.33 14.87
C LYS A 123 -12.94 2.16 15.69
N GLU A 124 -13.43 0.95 15.45
CA GLU A 124 -12.98 -0.27 16.14
C GLU A 124 -11.46 -0.47 16.04
N TYR A 125 -10.90 -0.30 14.84
CA TYR A 125 -9.48 -0.53 14.58
C TYR A 125 -8.61 0.74 14.67
N ASN A 126 -9.18 1.87 15.10
CA ASN A 126 -8.49 3.15 15.21
C ASN A 126 -7.70 3.49 13.91
N GLU A 127 -8.35 3.32 12.76
CA GLU A 127 -7.70 3.41 11.45
C GLU A 127 -7.02 4.77 11.21
N LYS A 128 -7.56 5.83 11.82
CA LYS A 128 -6.95 7.17 11.79
C LYS A 128 -5.53 7.19 12.36
N GLU A 129 -5.26 6.45 13.43
CA GLU A 129 -3.91 6.36 13.99
C GLU A 129 -2.99 5.53 13.09
N SER A 130 -3.50 4.43 12.52
CA SER A 130 -2.82 3.63 11.50
C SER A 130 -2.40 4.48 10.29
N LEU A 131 -3.29 5.35 9.80
CA LEU A 131 -2.99 6.29 8.72
C LEU A 131 -1.91 7.31 9.09
N LYS A 132 -1.87 7.82 10.33
CA LYS A 132 -0.79 8.73 10.76
C LYS A 132 0.56 8.04 10.76
N ASN A 133 0.61 6.80 11.24
CA ASN A 133 1.83 6.00 11.24
C ASN A 133 2.28 5.68 9.82
N LEU A 134 1.33 5.34 8.93
CA LEU A 134 1.61 5.13 7.52
C LEU A 134 2.10 6.42 6.82
N ILE A 135 1.55 7.59 7.14
CA ILE A 135 2.05 8.88 6.65
C ILE A 135 3.51 9.08 7.06
N LYS A 136 3.85 8.81 8.32
CA LYS A 136 5.22 8.92 8.82
C LYS A 136 6.17 8.00 8.06
N LEU A 137 5.85 6.70 7.95
CA LEU A 137 6.65 5.74 7.18
C LEU A 137 6.81 6.18 5.72
N THR A 138 5.72 6.60 5.08
CA THR A 138 5.72 6.97 3.67
C THR A 138 6.56 8.22 3.42
N LYS A 139 6.51 9.23 4.30
CA LYS A 139 7.36 10.43 4.22
C LYS A 139 8.84 10.08 4.32
N GLU A 140 9.22 9.28 5.31
CA GLU A 140 10.61 8.79 5.45
C GLU A 140 11.06 8.03 4.18
N SER A 141 10.16 7.23 3.59
CA SER A 141 10.45 6.49 2.36
C SER A 141 10.61 7.40 1.13
N VAL A 142 9.86 8.51 1.06
CA VAL A 142 10.05 9.54 0.03
C VAL A 142 11.44 10.18 0.16
N ASP A 143 11.81 10.55 1.39
CA ASP A 143 13.07 11.26 1.67
C ASP A 143 14.30 10.38 1.39
N ASN A 144 14.18 9.07 1.60
CA ASN A 144 15.22 8.08 1.37
C ASN A 144 15.23 7.47 -0.05
N ASP A 145 14.35 7.94 -0.95
CA ASP A 145 14.17 7.39 -2.31
C ASP A 145 13.85 5.87 -2.34
N GLU A 146 13.00 5.40 -1.44
CA GLU A 146 12.62 4.00 -1.28
C GLU A 146 11.35 3.63 -2.09
N VAL A 147 10.93 2.38 -2.02
CA VAL A 147 9.63 1.90 -2.51
C VAL A 147 8.85 1.23 -1.39
N LEU A 148 7.52 1.24 -1.49
CA LEU A 148 6.66 0.57 -0.52
C LEU A 148 6.16 -0.75 -1.07
N TRP A 149 6.48 -1.83 -0.39
CA TRP A 149 5.85 -3.13 -0.62
C TRP A 149 4.73 -3.34 0.39
N CYS A 150 3.54 -3.66 -0.10
CA CYS A 150 2.36 -3.88 0.71
C CYS A 150 1.82 -5.29 0.46
N TYR A 151 1.53 -6.03 1.53
CA TYR A 151 0.97 -7.36 1.45
C TYR A 151 0.04 -7.67 2.63
N TYR A 152 -0.80 -8.67 2.44
CA TYR A 152 -1.71 -9.22 3.45
C TYR A 152 -1.16 -10.52 4.02
N GLU A 153 -1.18 -10.62 5.34
CA GLU A 153 -1.01 -11.87 6.09
C GLU A 153 -2.29 -12.24 6.84
#